data_AF-M1P4K2-F1
#
_entry.id   AF-M1P4K2-F1
#
_cell.length_a   1.000
_cell.length_b   1.000
_cell.length_c   1.000
_cell.angle_alpha   90.00
_cell.angle_beta   90.00
_cell.angle_gamma   90.00
#
_symmetry.space_group_name_H-M   'P 1'
#
loop_
_entity.id
_entity.type
_entity.pdbx_description
1 polymer ?
#
loop_
_entity_poly.entity_id
_entity_poly.type
_entity_poly.pdbx_seq_one_letter_code
_entity_poly.pdbx_strand_id
1 'polypeptide(L)' 'MIEVEVRGDLEYAIRQLKKKLQIDGIKRELKRRENYEKPSVKKRRKQAEARRKLRKFNRIRRG' A
#
# COMPACT_ATOMS: atom_id res chain seq x y z
N MET A 1 -6.23 -5.17 -10.63
CA MET A 1 -6.23 -4.05 -11.59
C MET A 1 -6.96 -2.90 -10.92
N ILE A 2 -6.37 -1.70 -10.84
CA ILE A 2 -7.05 -0.56 -10.20
C ILE A 2 -7.93 0.10 -11.24
N GLU A 3 -9.24 0.02 -11.04
CA GLU A 3 -10.24 0.61 -11.91
C GLU A 3 -11.10 1.61 -11.14
N VAL A 4 -11.48 2.70 -11.82
CA VAL A 4 -12.40 3.72 -11.32
C VAL A 4 -13.37 4.02 -12.45
N GLU A 5 -14.64 3.77 -12.18
CA GLU A 5 -15.74 4.18 -13.05
C GLU A 5 -15.96 5.69 -12.89
N VAL A 6 -16.06 6.40 -14.00
CA VAL A 6 -16.35 7.84 -14.00
C VAL A 6 -17.86 8.02 -14.00
N ARG A 7 -18.41 8.61 -12.93
CA ARG A 7 -19.82 9.01 -12.87
C ARG A 7 -19.91 10.50 -12.58
N GLY A 8 -20.39 11.27 -13.56
CA GLY A 8 -20.46 12.73 -13.47
C GLY A 8 -19.10 13.38 -13.66
N ASP A 9 -18.55 13.94 -12.59
CA ASP A 9 -17.34 14.77 -12.63
C ASP A 9 -16.04 13.94 -12.77
N LEU A 10 -15.26 14.26 -13.81
CA LEU A 10 -13.98 13.67 -14.12
C LEU A 10 -12.91 13.96 -13.05
N GLU A 11 -12.88 15.16 -12.48
CA GLU A 11 -11.89 15.51 -11.45
C GLU A 11 -12.07 14.65 -10.19
N TYR A 12 -13.32 14.39 -9.84
CA TYR A 12 -13.65 13.50 -8.74
C TYR A 12 -13.14 12.08 -8.99
N ALA A 13 -13.36 11.53 -10.18
CA ALA A 13 -12.87 10.20 -10.55
C ALA A 13 -11.33 10.14 -10.51
N ILE A 14 -10.63 11.16 -10.99
CA ILE A 14 -9.16 11.25 -10.91
C ILE A 14 -8.70 11.27 -9.45
N ARG A 15 -9.39 12.00 -8.57
CA ARG A 15 -9.08 12.04 -7.14
C ARG A 15 -9.27 10.66 -6.48
N GLN A 16 -10.34 9.94 -6.82
CA GLN A 16 -10.56 8.58 -6.33
C GLN A 16 -9.49 7.63 -6.83
N LEU A 17 -9.08 7.72 -8.10
CA LEU A 17 -8.02 6.91 -8.66
C LEU A 17 -6.68 7.15 -7.93
N LYS A 18 -6.30 8.42 -7.72
CA LYS A 18 -5.11 8.79 -6.95
C LYS A 18 -5.15 8.20 -5.54
N LYS A 19 -6.30 8.26 -4.86
CA LYS A 19 -6.47 7.68 -3.52
C LYS A 19 -6.34 6.15 -3.54
N LYS A 20 -6.96 5.45 -4.49
CA LYS A 20 -6.82 3.99 -4.65
C LYS A 20 -5.36 3.59 -4.90
N LEU A 21 -4.66 4.30 -5.78
CA LEU A 21 -3.23 4.09 -6.07
C LEU A 21 -2.34 4.25 -4.82
N GLN A 22 -2.65 5.25 -3.99
CA GLN A 22 -1.92 5.49 -2.75
C GLN A 22 -2.17 4.38 -1.70
N ILE A 23 -3.41 3.89 -1.60
CA ILE A 23 -3.80 2.83 -0.66
C ILE A 23 -3.13 1.50 -1.05
N ASP A 24 -3.17 1.16 -2.34
CA ASP A 24 -2.59 -0.08 -2.86
C ASP A 24 -1.06 -0.11 -2.68
N GLY A 25 -0.42 1.07 -2.68
CA GLY A 25 0.99 1.20 -2.34
C GLY A 25 1.92 0.79 -3.48
N ILE A 26 1.42 0.75 -4.72
CA ILE A 26 2.16 0.42 -5.95
C ILE A 26 3.50 1.16 -6.01
N LYS A 27 3.52 2.47 -5.71
CA LYS A 27 4.77 3.26 -5.72
C LYS A 27 5.86 2.69 -4.80
N ARG A 28 5.48 2.16 -3.62
CA ARG A 28 6.42 1.52 -2.70
C ARG A 28 6.87 0.16 -3.21
N GLU A 29 5.99 -0.56 -3.90
CA GLU A 29 6.31 -1.86 -4.47
C GLU A 29 7.26 -1.73 -5.67
N LEU A 30 7.01 -0.77 -6.57
CA LEU A 30 7.90 -0.45 -7.68
C LEU A 30 9.31 -0.14 -7.17
N LYS A 31 9.45 0.77 -6.20
CA LYS A 31 10.75 1.11 -5.60
C LYS A 31 11.48 -0.10 -4.98
N ARG A 32 10.74 -1.07 -4.44
CA ARG A 32 11.34 -2.29 -3.87
C ARG A 32 11.77 -3.28 -4.95
N ARG A 33 11.15 -3.25 -6.13
CA ARG A 33 11.45 -4.14 -7.25
C ARG A 33 12.53 -3.59 -8.17
N GLU A 34 12.89 -2.31 -8.05
CA GLU A 34 14.00 -1.67 -8.80
C GLU A 34 15.34 -2.39 -8.61
N ASN A 35 15.59 -2.97 -7.43
CA ASN A 35 16.84 -3.64 -7.11
C ASN A 35 16.59 -5.04 -6.55
N TYR A 36 17.54 -5.96 -6.76
CA TYR A 36 17.47 -7.29 -6.18
C TYR A 36 17.58 -7.25 -4.64
N GLU A 37 16.52 -7.69 -3.95
CA GLU A 37 16.50 -7.89 -2.50
C GLU A 37 16.80 -9.36 -2.19
N LYS A 38 17.94 -9.64 -1.53
CA LYS A 38 18.28 -11.00 -1.08
C LYS A 38 17.11 -11.63 -0.30
N PRO A 39 16.85 -12.95 -0.44
CA PRO A 39 15.68 -13.60 0.15
C PRO A 39 15.62 -13.48 1.69
N SER A 40 16.77 -13.49 2.36
CA SER A 40 16.88 -13.28 3.81
C SER A 40 16.44 -11.88 4.24
N VAL A 41 16.82 -10.85 3.49
CA VAL A 41 16.43 -9.45 3.71
C VAL A 41 14.94 -9.28 3.49
N LYS A 42 14.42 -9.86 2.40
CA LYS A 42 12.97 -9.89 2.09
C LYS A 42 12.17 -10.53 3.22
N LYS A 43 12.62 -11.66 3.76
CA LYS A 43 11.98 -12.35 4.90
C LYS A 43 11.97 -11.47 6.16
N ARG A 44 13.11 -10.86 6.50
CA ARG A 44 13.23 -9.95 7.66
C ARG A 44 12.30 -8.74 7.54
N ARG A 45 12.24 -8.12 6.36
CA ARG A 45 11.35 -6.98 6.09
C ARG A 45 9.87 -7.36 6.22
N LYS A 46 9.45 -8.47 5.60
CA LYS A 46 8.06 -8.96 5.71
C LYS A 46 7.65 -9.18 7.17
N GLN A 47 8.51 -9.79 7.98
CA GLN A 47 8.26 -9.98 9.41
C GLN A 47 8.18 -8.67 10.19
N ALA A 48 9.03 -7.69 9.87
CA ALA A 48 8.97 -6.36 10.50
C ALA A 48 7.69 -5.61 10.12
N GLU A 49 7.28 -5.66 8.85
CA GLU A 49 6.03 -5.04 8.37
C GLU A 49 4.79 -5.68 9.01
N ALA A 50 4.74 -7.01 9.13
CA ALA A 50 3.67 -7.72 9.83
C ALA A 50 3.56 -7.31 11.31
N ARG A 51 4.69 -7.27 12.03
CA ARG A 51 4.73 -6.80 13.43
C ARG A 51 4.25 -5.35 13.57
N ARG A 52 4.66 -4.46 12.65
CA ARG A 52 4.21 -3.06 12.63
C ARG A 52 2.70 -2.96 12.39
N LYS A 53 2.15 -3.73 11.44
CA LYS A 53 0.70 -3.78 11.18
C LYS A 53 -0.07 -4.27 12.40
N LEU A 54 0.38 -5.34 13.06
CA LEU A 54 -0.24 -5.87 14.27
C LEU A 54 -0.24 -4.85 15.41
N ARG A 55 0.89 -4.17 15.65
CA ARG A 55 0.97 -3.09 16.65
C ARG A 55 0.00 -1.95 16.36
N LYS A 56 -0.10 -1.53 15.09
CA LYS A 56 -1.06 -0.49 14.68
C LYS A 56 -2.50 -0.93 14.91
N PHE A 57 -2.85 -2.16 14.53
CA PHE A 57 -4.18 -2.73 14.75
C PHE A 57 -4.54 -2.77 16.22
N ASN A 58 -3.65 -3.30 17.07
CA ASN A 58 -3.88 -3.37 18.51
C ASN A 58 -4.03 -1.99 19.16
N ARG A 59 -3.34 -0.96 18.65
CA ARG A 59 -3.51 0.42 19.12
C ARG A 59 -4.89 0.98 18.76
N ILE A 60 -5.36 0.74 17.54
CA ILE A 60 -6.69 1.18 17.08
C ILE A 60 -7.81 0.41 17.79
N ARG A 61 -7.60 -0.86 18.14
CA ARG A 61 -8.61 -1.68 18.83
C ARG A 61 -8.75 -1.33 20.33
N ARG A 62 -7.74 -0.70 20.92
CA ARG A 62 -7.68 -0.42 22.37
C ARG A 62 -8.10 1.00 22.73
N GLY A 63 -8.17 1.91 21.75
CA GLY A 63 -8.71 3.26 21.92
C GLY A 63 -10.03 3.36 21.20
#